data_AF-A0A926E4V1-F1
#
_entry.id   AF-A0A926E4V1-F1
#
_cell.length_a   1.000
_cell.length_b   1.000
_cell.length_c   1.000
_cell.angle_alpha   90.00
_cell.angle_beta   90.00
_cell.angle_gamma   90.00
#
_symmetry.space_group_name_H-M   'P 1'
#
loop_
_entity.id
_entity.type
_entity.pdbx_description
1 polymer ?
#
loop_
_entity_poly.entity_id
_entity_poly.type
_entity_poly.pdbx_seq_one_letter_code
_entity_poly.pdbx_strand_id
1 'polypeptide(L)'
;MLDGISFGEIPTTRKEAEPMERILSCCGIVCSECPSYPTECAGCPALKGRVFWLDYVDADICPVYKCCLDKAVEHCGKCGEMPCERWTRYKDPNVSEEEGAAEREKRAAFLRQREESGE
;
A
#
# COMPACT_ATOMS: atom_id res chain seq x y z
N MET A 1 -56.46 5.81 29.25
CA MET A 1 -56.57 5.60 27.79
C MET A 1 -55.62 6.63 27.20
N LEU A 2 -54.36 6.22 26.95
CA LEU A 2 -53.82 5.97 25.60
C LEU A 2 -53.87 7.30 24.81
N ASP A 3 -52.75 7.94 24.44
CA ASP A 3 -51.65 7.42 23.63
C ASP A 3 -50.36 8.21 23.99
N GLY A 4 -49.24 7.58 24.34
CA GLY A 4 -48.49 6.73 23.41
C GLY A 4 -47.57 7.57 22.53
N ILE A 5 -46.77 8.49 23.11
CA ILE A 5 -45.66 9.13 22.39
C ILE A 5 -44.62 8.04 22.14
N SER A 6 -44.76 7.37 21.01
CA SER A 6 -43.72 6.49 20.46
C SER A 6 -42.53 7.39 20.15
N PHE A 7 -41.53 7.36 21.04
CA PHE A 7 -40.17 7.70 20.67
C PHE A 7 -39.79 6.71 19.59
N GLY A 8 -39.90 7.15 18.33
CA GLY A 8 -39.34 6.41 17.21
C GLY A 8 -37.89 6.10 17.55
N GLU A 9 -37.58 4.82 17.60
CA GLU A 9 -36.22 4.33 17.83
C GLU A 9 -35.33 4.98 16.78
N ILE A 10 -34.49 5.91 17.21
CA ILE A 10 -33.42 6.46 16.39
C ILE A 10 -32.54 5.25 16.07
N PRO A 11 -32.43 4.80 14.80
CA PRO A 11 -31.54 3.71 14.49
C PRO A 11 -30.12 4.14 14.85
N THR A 12 -29.57 3.50 15.88
CA THR A 12 -28.21 3.73 16.41
C THR A 12 -27.13 3.24 15.46
N THR A 13 -27.47 2.89 14.23
CA THR A 13 -26.50 2.48 13.22
C THR A 13 -25.81 3.71 12.65
N ARG A 14 -25.06 4.44 13.49
CA ARG A 14 -23.77 4.92 13.02
C ARG A 14 -23.01 3.66 12.69
N LYS A 15 -23.09 3.22 11.43
CA LYS A 15 -22.14 2.27 10.85
C LYS A 15 -20.77 2.87 11.16
N GLU A 16 -20.14 2.38 12.23
CA GLU A 16 -18.73 2.60 12.45
C GLU A 16 -18.06 2.16 11.15
N ALA A 17 -17.26 3.04 10.55
CA ALA A 17 -16.59 2.75 9.31
C ALA A 17 -15.72 1.51 9.57
N GLU A 18 -16.17 0.37 9.04
CA GLU A 18 -15.46 -0.89 9.20
C GLU A 18 -14.03 -0.68 8.67
N PRO A 19 -13.00 -1.13 9.40
CA PRO A 19 -11.62 -0.84 9.03
C PRO A 19 -11.37 -1.45 7.65
N MET A 20 -11.17 -0.59 6.65
CA MET A 20 -10.73 -0.98 5.32
C MET A 20 -9.47 -1.82 5.47
N GLU A 21 -9.49 -3.06 4.98
CA GLU A 21 -8.36 -3.98 5.06
C GLU A 21 -7.09 -3.31 4.49
N ARG A 22 -6.01 -3.28 5.28
CA ARG A 22 -4.77 -2.59 4.91
C ARG A 22 -3.98 -3.46 3.94
N ILE A 23 -4.04 -3.13 2.66
CA ILE A 23 -3.35 -3.88 1.60
C ILE A 23 -1.92 -3.36 1.48
N LEU A 24 -0.93 -4.21 1.72
CA LEU A 24 0.48 -3.82 1.76
C LEU A 24 1.24 -4.42 0.58
N SER A 25 2.07 -3.59 -0.07
CA SER A 25 3.02 -4.04 -1.08
C SER A 25 4.36 -4.39 -0.45
N CYS A 26 5.10 -5.31 -1.09
CA CYS A 26 6.46 -5.71 -0.69
C CYS A 26 7.44 -4.54 -0.58
N CYS A 27 7.20 -3.43 -1.29
CA CYS A 27 8.05 -2.23 -1.27
C CYS A 27 7.68 -1.22 -0.18
N GLY A 28 6.64 -1.51 0.63
CA GLY A 28 6.20 -0.64 1.74
C GLY A 28 5.10 0.36 1.37
N ILE A 29 4.64 0.40 0.11
CA ILE A 29 3.45 1.17 -0.27
C ILE A 29 2.21 0.48 0.30
N VAL A 30 1.35 1.27 0.93
CA VAL A 30 0.02 0.84 1.36
C VAL A 30 -0.95 1.04 0.19
N CYS A 31 -1.32 -0.03 -0.50
CA CYS A 31 -2.21 0.03 -1.65
C CYS A 31 -3.60 0.56 -1.28
N SER A 32 -4.12 0.24 -0.09
CA SER A 32 -5.42 0.76 0.36
C SER A 32 -5.43 2.27 0.61
N GLU A 33 -4.26 2.92 0.69
CA GLU A 33 -4.10 4.37 0.82
C GLU A 33 -3.58 5.01 -0.49
N CYS A 34 -3.42 4.22 -1.56
CA CYS A 34 -2.89 4.68 -2.84
C CYS A 34 -4.00 5.35 -3.68
N PRO A 35 -3.77 6.53 -4.27
CA PRO A 35 -4.78 7.22 -5.08
C PRO A 35 -5.31 6.41 -6.29
N SER A 36 -4.49 5.52 -6.84
CA SER A 36 -4.87 4.66 -7.97
C SER A 36 -5.71 3.44 -7.57
N TYR A 37 -5.79 3.13 -6.27
CA TYR A 37 -6.59 2.01 -5.78
C TYR A 37 -8.01 2.45 -5.39
N PRO A 38 -9.06 1.63 -5.60
CA PRO A 38 -9.08 0.36 -6.33
C PRO A 38 -9.36 0.53 -7.84
N THR A 39 -9.59 1.76 -8.31
CA THR A 39 -10.18 2.04 -9.62
C THR A 39 -9.21 1.77 -10.77
N GLU A 40 -8.01 2.33 -10.72
CA GLU A 40 -6.99 2.19 -11.77
C GLU A 40 -6.05 1.01 -11.51
N CYS A 41 -6.01 0.54 -10.26
CA CYS A 41 -5.11 -0.50 -9.78
C CYS A 41 -5.79 -1.36 -8.72
N ALA A 42 -5.76 -2.68 -8.87
CA ALA A 42 -6.30 -3.63 -7.89
C ALA A 42 -5.36 -3.91 -6.70
N GLY A 43 -4.21 -3.23 -6.63
CA GLY A 43 -3.19 -3.41 -5.59
C GLY A 43 -2.13 -4.45 -5.95
N CYS A 44 -0.91 -4.25 -5.45
CA CYS A 44 0.25 -5.06 -5.84
C CYS A 44 0.09 -6.57 -5.55
N PRO A 45 -0.50 -7.01 -4.41
CA PRO A 45 -0.70 -8.45 -4.17
C PRO A 45 -1.65 -9.10 -5.18
N ALA A 46 -2.78 -8.45 -5.48
CA ALA A 46 -3.77 -8.97 -6.43
C ALA A 46 -3.22 -9.01 -7.86
N LEU A 47 -2.47 -7.97 -8.26
CA LEU A 47 -1.86 -7.87 -9.59
C LEU A 47 -0.54 -8.65 -9.73
N LYS A 48 -0.02 -9.24 -8.65
CA LYS A 48 1.30 -9.89 -8.61
C LYS A 48 2.40 -8.99 -9.22
N GLY A 49 2.34 -7.70 -8.89
CA GLY A 49 3.28 -6.69 -9.38
C GLY A 49 3.05 -6.20 -10.82
N ARG A 50 2.04 -6.66 -11.55
CA ARG A 50 1.68 -6.20 -12.91
C ARG A 50 0.80 -4.94 -12.88
N VAL A 51 1.41 -3.82 -12.48
CA VAL A 51 0.73 -2.52 -12.29
C VAL A 51 0.68 -1.71 -13.58
N PHE A 52 -0.24 -0.74 -13.66
CA PHE A 52 -0.53 0.01 -14.89
C PHE A 52 0.67 0.82 -15.42
N TRP A 53 1.55 1.32 -14.55
CA TRP A 53 2.65 2.21 -14.98
C TRP A 53 3.82 1.47 -15.63
N LEU A 54 3.79 0.13 -15.68
CA LEU A 54 4.87 -0.65 -16.25
C LEU A 54 5.06 -0.42 -17.75
N ASP A 55 3.99 -0.07 -18.46
CA ASP A 55 4.02 0.30 -19.88
C ASP A 55 4.92 1.53 -20.13
N TYR A 56 5.06 2.42 -19.15
CA TYR A 56 5.93 3.61 -19.26
C TYR A 56 7.42 3.29 -19.10
N VAL A 57 7.77 2.09 -18.62
CA VAL A 57 9.15 1.70 -18.31
C VAL A 57 9.60 0.40 -18.99
N ASP A 58 8.83 -0.07 -19.98
CA ASP A 58 9.10 -1.27 -20.77
C ASP A 58 9.38 -2.51 -19.88
N ALA A 59 8.44 -2.80 -18.97
CA ALA A 59 8.53 -3.95 -18.06
C ALA A 59 7.20 -4.72 -18.00
N ASP A 60 7.26 -6.05 -17.82
CA ASP A 60 6.04 -6.87 -17.66
C ASP A 60 5.58 -7.03 -16.20
N ILE A 61 6.52 -6.87 -15.26
CA ILE A 61 6.32 -7.03 -13.82
C ILE A 61 7.17 -5.96 -13.12
N CYS A 62 6.63 -5.34 -12.06
CA CYS A 62 7.38 -4.43 -11.21
C CYS A 62 8.72 -5.06 -10.76
N PRO A 63 9.87 -4.43 -11.08
CA PRO A 63 11.18 -5.01 -10.77
C PRO A 63 11.45 -5.20 -9.29
N VAL A 64 10.84 -4.39 -8.42
CA VAL A 64 10.92 -4.58 -6.96
C VAL A 64 10.15 -5.82 -6.54
N TYR A 65 8.94 -6.00 -7.05
CA TYR A 65 8.10 -7.17 -6.76
C TYR A 65 8.78 -8.45 -7.25
N LYS A 66 9.29 -8.44 -8.48
CA LYS A 66 10.08 -9.55 -9.03
C LYS A 66 11.31 -9.87 -8.18
N CYS A 67 12.03 -8.85 -7.71
CA CYS A 67 13.20 -9.04 -6.85
C CYS A 67 12.83 -9.74 -5.52
N CYS A 68 11.72 -9.37 -4.89
CA CYS A 68 11.23 -10.04 -3.68
C CYS A 68 10.88 -11.51 -3.93
N LEU A 69 10.23 -11.81 -5.06
CA LEU A 69 9.94 -13.20 -5.47
C LEU A 69 11.22 -14.01 -5.70
N ASP A 70 12.16 -13.46 -6.49
CA ASP A 70 13.40 -14.14 -6.86
C ASP A 70 14.29 -14.40 -5.63
N LYS A 71 14.25 -13.51 -4.63
CA LYS A 71 14.97 -13.65 -3.34
C LYS A 71 14.18 -14.43 -2.28
N ALA A 72 12.93 -14.82 -2.57
CA ALA A 72 12.02 -15.45 -1.62
C ALA A 72 11.86 -14.66 -0.29
N VAL A 73 11.74 -13.34 -0.38
CA VAL A 73 11.46 -12.45 0.77
C VAL A 73 10.10 -11.79 0.63
N GLU A 74 9.37 -11.64 1.73
CA GLU A 74 8.00 -11.09 1.73
C GLU A 74 7.96 -9.59 1.41
N HIS A 75 8.95 -8.84 1.90
CA HIS A 75 9.07 -7.41 1.66
C HIS A 75 10.53 -6.97 1.66
N CYS A 76 10.80 -5.78 1.12
CA CYS A 76 12.15 -5.24 1.01
C CYS A 76 12.82 -5.01 2.38
N GLY A 77 12.05 -4.87 3.45
CA GLY A 77 12.57 -4.79 4.84
C GLY A 77 13.44 -5.99 5.25
N LYS A 78 13.15 -7.18 4.71
CA LYS A 78 13.95 -8.41 4.91
C LYS A 78 15.26 -8.42 4.12
N CYS A 79 15.48 -7.43 3.24
CA CYS A 79 16.66 -7.36 2.40
C CYS A 79 17.69 -6.41 3.00
N GLY A 80 18.87 -6.92 3.35
CA GLY A 80 19.98 -6.11 3.87
C GLY A 80 20.54 -5.06 2.91
N GLU A 81 20.14 -5.11 1.63
CA GLU A 81 20.51 -4.11 0.62
C GLU A 81 19.50 -2.94 0.55
N MET A 82 18.42 -2.96 1.32
CA MET A 82 17.42 -1.89 1.30
C MET A 82 17.90 -0.63 2.06
N PRO A 83 17.80 0.57 1.46
CA PRO A 83 17.27 0.87 0.12
C PRO A 83 18.30 0.64 -0.99
N CYS A 84 17.91 -0.10 -2.04
CA CYS A 84 18.75 -0.34 -3.22
C CYS A 84 18.25 0.41 -4.46
N GLU A 85 19.05 0.47 -5.53
CA GLU A 85 18.69 1.17 -6.78
C GLU A 85 17.32 0.73 -7.34
N ARG A 86 17.04 -0.58 -7.36
CA ARG A 86 15.74 -1.09 -7.87
C ARG A 86 14.55 -0.50 -7.12
N TRP A 87 14.72 -0.27 -5.81
CA TRP A 87 13.68 0.26 -4.94
C TRP A 87 13.55 1.79 -5.06
N THR A 88 14.65 2.50 -5.34
CA THR A 88 14.66 3.98 -5.44
C THR A 88 14.45 4.53 -6.85
N ARG A 89 14.69 3.72 -7.89
CA ARG A 89 14.71 4.14 -9.30
C ARG A 89 13.36 4.60 -9.84
N TYR A 90 12.29 3.89 -9.51
CA TYR A 90 10.95 4.17 -10.03
C TYR A 90 10.26 5.23 -9.17
N LYS A 91 10.03 6.40 -9.76
CA LYS A 91 9.46 7.58 -9.11
C LYS A 91 8.32 8.14 -9.94
N ASP A 92 7.33 8.72 -9.27
CA ASP A 92 6.28 9.46 -9.96
C ASP A 92 6.87 10.80 -10.45
N PRO A 93 6.90 11.07 -11.77
CA PRO A 93 7.43 12.32 -12.30
C PRO A 93 6.58 13.55 -11.91
N ASN A 94 5.36 13.36 -11.40
CA ASN A 94 4.49 14.45 -10.93
C ASN A 94 4.73 14.81 -9.46
N VAL A 95 5.59 14.08 -8.75
CA VAL A 95 5.95 14.35 -7.36
C VAL A 95 7.35 14.95 -7.30
N SER A 96 7.54 15.98 -6.46
CA SER A 96 8.86 16.59 -6.31
C SER A 96 9.86 15.58 -5.72
N GLU A 97 11.17 15.79 -5.97
CA GLU A 97 12.18 14.88 -5.43
C GLU A 97 12.24 14.91 -3.88
N GLU A 98 11.94 16.07 -3.27
CA GLU A 98 11.90 16.22 -1.81
C GLU A 98 10.73 15.42 -1.20
N GLU A 99 9.51 15.61 -1.72
CA GLU A 99 8.33 14.85 -1.27
C GLU A 99 8.52 13.35 -1.53
N GLY A 100 9.03 13.00 -2.71
CA GLY A 100 9.32 11.62 -3.07
C GLY A 100 10.36 11.00 -2.15
N ALA A 101 11.40 11.75 -1.75
CA ALA A 101 12.44 11.29 -0.82
C ALA A 101 11.88 11.08 0.59
N ALA A 102 11.08 12.04 1.09
CA ALA A 102 10.43 11.93 2.38
C ALA A 102 9.50 10.71 2.44
N GLU A 103 8.70 10.45 1.40
CA GLU A 103 7.86 9.25 1.37
C GLU A 103 8.65 7.96 1.24
N ARG A 104 9.80 7.98 0.54
CA ARG A 104 10.71 6.82 0.53
C ARG A 104 11.26 6.56 1.93
N GLU A 105 11.68 7.59 2.66
CA GLU A 105 12.18 7.43 4.03
C GLU A 105 11.11 6.83 4.96
N LYS A 106 9.88 7.34 4.93
CA LYS A 106 8.76 6.79 5.72
C LYS A 106 8.49 5.32 5.39
N ARG A 107 8.48 4.96 4.10
CA ARG A 107 8.31 3.56 3.66
C ARG A 107 9.44 2.66 4.13
N ALA A 108 10.68 3.14 4.07
CA ALA A 108 11.84 2.39 4.54
C ALA A 108 11.79 2.17 6.05
N ALA A 109 11.44 3.20 6.83
CA ALA A 109 11.27 3.10 8.28
C ALA A 109 10.14 2.11 8.65
N PHE A 110 9.00 2.20 7.97
CA PHE A 110 7.88 1.28 8.15
C PHE A 110 8.27 -0.19 7.89
N LEU A 111 9.01 -0.46 6.82
CA LEU A 111 9.47 -1.81 6.50
C LEU A 111 10.49 -2.35 7.51
N ARG A 112 11.34 -1.50 8.08
CA ARG A 112 12.28 -1.90 9.15
C ARG A 112 11.53 -2.23 10.43
N GLN A 113 10.56 -1.41 10.82
CA GLN A 113 9.74 -1.66 12.00
C GLN A 113 8.95 -2.97 11.89
N ARG A 114 8.40 -3.28 10.71
CA ARG A 114 7.72 -4.55 10.47
C ARG A 114 8.63 -5.75 10.64
N GLU A 115 9.85 -5.67 10.11
CA GLU A 115 10.84 -6.71 10.29
C GLU A 115 11.19 -6.91 11.77
N GLU A 116 11.42 -5.82 12.50
CA GLU A 116 11.71 -5.86 13.94
C GLU A 116 10.55 -6.44 14.76
N SER A 117 9.31 -6.23 14.29
CA SER A 117 8.09 -6.73 14.94
C SER A 117 7.75 -8.18 14.56
N GLY A 118 8.44 -8.76 13.58
CA GLY A 118 8.20 -10.13 13.08
C GLY A 118 6.94 -10.29 12.22
N GLU A 119 6.48 -9.19 11.60
CA GLU A 119 5.32 -9.15 10.68
C GLU A 119 5.67 -9.33 9.20
#